data_AF-A0A246WV85-F1
#
_entry.id   AF-A0A246WV85-F1
#
_cell.length_a   1.000
_cell.length_b   1.000
_cell.length_c   1.000
_cell.angle_alpha   90.00
_cell.angle_beta   90.00
_cell.angle_gamma   90.00
#
_symmetry.space_group_name_H-M   'P 1'
#
loop_
_entity.id
_entity.type
_entity.pdbx_description
1 polymer ?
#
loop_
_entity_poly.entity_id
_entity_poly.type
_entity_poly.pdbx_seq_one_letter_code
_entity_poly.pdbx_strand_id
1 'polypeptide(L)' 'MPDGHNCIEHLTVINDVEYTLQSRTIELDNGERHQEYRVLLNGNEIKSWTRGDILPYFNVNRG' A
#
# COMPACT_ATOMS: atom_id res chain seq x y z
N MET A 1 -4.02 -18.54 -8.54
CA MET A 1 -3.52 -17.89 -9.78
C MET A 1 -2.86 -16.59 -9.34
N PRO A 2 -1.91 -15.96 -10.05
CA PRO A 2 -1.41 -14.68 -9.60
C PRO A 2 -2.52 -13.68 -9.89
N ASP A 3 -3.36 -13.41 -8.91
CA ASP A 3 -4.37 -12.36 -8.95
C ASP A 3 -3.63 -11.01 -9.00
N GLY A 4 -3.12 -10.71 -10.20
CA GLY A 4 -2.33 -9.54 -10.56
C GLY A 4 -3.19 -8.28 -10.67
N HIS A 5 -4.03 -8.03 -9.67
CA HIS A 5 -4.71 -6.75 -9.54
C HIS A 5 -3.76 -5.72 -8.90
N ASN A 6 -2.79 -5.30 -9.73
CA ASN A 6 -2.02 -4.07 -9.62
C ASN A 6 -1.53 -3.74 -8.20
N CYS A 7 -0.74 -4.66 -7.62
CA CYS A 7 0.03 -4.36 -6.42
C CYS A 7 1.22 -3.48 -6.81
N ILE A 8 1.14 -2.18 -6.51
CA ILE A 8 2.23 -1.23 -6.67
C ILE A 8 3.02 -1.22 -5.38
N GLU A 9 4.28 -1.62 -5.46
CA GLU A 9 5.22 -1.62 -4.34
C GLU A 9 6.09 -0.37 -4.40
N HIS A 10 6.17 0.33 -3.28
CA HIS A 10 6.98 1.52 -3.11
C HIS A 10 7.93 1.32 -1.93
N LEU A 11 9.23 1.29 -2.23
CA LEU A 11 10.27 1.21 -1.19
C LEU A 11 10.44 2.58 -0.54
N THR A 12 10.45 2.62 0.79
CA THR A 12 10.79 3.83 1.56
C THR A 12 11.77 3.48 2.67
N VAL A 13 12.62 4.43 3.05
CA VAL A 13 13.55 4.27 4.16
C VAL A 13 13.18 5.28 5.23
N ILE A 14 12.82 4.79 6.41
CA ILE A 14 12.44 5.64 7.55
C ILE A 14 13.32 5.25 8.73
N ASN A 15 14.08 6.21 9.28
CA ASN A 15 15.04 5.97 10.36
C ASN A 15 16.06 4.84 10.05
N ASP A 16 16.64 4.84 8.84
CA ASP A 16 17.61 3.81 8.40
C ASP A 16 17.02 2.40 8.22
N VAL A 17 15.71 2.25 8.35
CA VAL A 17 15.00 0.98 8.16
C VAL A 17 14.25 1.01 6.83
N GLU A 18 14.48 0.01 5.99
CA GLU A 18 13.76 -0.19 4.72
C GLU A 18 12.37 -0.78 4.97
N TYR A 19 11.35 -0.06 4.50
CA TYR A 19 9.96 -0.49 4.47
C TYR A 19 9.49 -0.57 3.03
N THR A 20 8.61 -1.52 2.75
CA THR A 20 7.91 -1.59 1.46
C THR A 20 6.45 -1.28 1.68
N LEU A 21 5.96 -0.18 1.08
CA LEU A 21 4.55 0.09 0.99
C LEU A 21 3.99 -0.64 -0.22
N GLN A 22 3.18 -1.66 0.01
CA GLN A 22 2.38 -2.29 -1.02
C GLN A 22 1.01 -1.61 -1.08
N SER A 23 0.66 -1.08 -2.24
CA SER A 23 -0.66 -0.51 -2.49
C SER A 23 -1.38 -1.35 -3.53
N ARG A 24 -2.63 -1.70 -3.29
CA ARG A 24 -3.45 -2.46 -4.24
C ARG A 24 -4.82 -1.83 -4.38
N THR A 25 -5.35 -1.85 -5.59
CA THR A 25 -6.73 -1.41 -5.84
C THR A 25 -7.60 -2.64 -6.01
N ILE A 26 -8.57 -2.79 -5.11
CA ILE A 26 -9.56 -3.84 -5.14
C ILE A 26 -10.84 -3.27 -5.70
N GLU A 27 -11.35 -3.90 -6.76
CA GLU A 27 -12.71 -3.65 -7.23
C GLU A 27 -13.63 -4.65 -6.53
N LEU A 28 -14.61 -4.14 -5.80
CA LEU A 28 -15.62 -4.93 -5.13
C LEU A 28 -16.73 -5.29 -6.12
N ASP A 29 -17.50 -6.34 -5.81
CA ASP A 29 -18.60 -6.85 -6.64
C ASP A 29 -19.71 -5.80 -6.88
N ASN A 30 -19.81 -4.81 -6.00
CA ASN A 30 -20.72 -3.67 -6.11
C ASN A 30 -20.20 -2.54 -7.03
N GLY A 31 -19.04 -2.73 -7.69
CA GLY A 31 -18.40 -1.74 -8.54
C GLY A 31 -17.60 -0.67 -7.78
N GLU A 32 -17.53 -0.72 -6.45
CA GLU A 32 -16.71 0.20 -5.66
C GLU A 32 -15.23 -0.18 -5.76
N ARG A 33 -14.36 0.83 -5.85
CA ARG A 33 -12.91 0.66 -5.86
C ARG A 33 -12.33 1.08 -4.52
N HIS A 34 -11.72 0.13 -3.83
CA HIS A 34 -11.04 0.37 -2.56
C HIS A 34 -9.53 0.28 -2.76
N GLN A 35 -8.82 1.29 -2.25
CA GLN A 35 -7.36 1.26 -2.19
C GLN A 35 -6.96 0.73 -0.81
N GLU A 36 -6.24 -0.38 -0.80
CA GLU A 36 -5.62 -0.93 0.39
C GLU A 36 -4.12 -0.66 0.37
N TYR A 37 -3.57 -0.39 1.54
CA TYR A 37 -2.15 -0.13 1.73
C TYR A 37 -1.60 -1.02 2.83
N ARG A 38 -0.43 -1.59 2.60
CA ARG A 38 0.24 -2.51 3.53
C ARG A 38 1.69 -2.11 3.65
N VAL A 39 2.17 -2.03 4.88
CA VAL A 39 3.58 -1.79 5.16
C VAL A 39 4.23 -3.11 5.50
N LEU A 40 5.19 -3.48 4.67
CA LEU A 40 6.03 -4.66 4.83
C LEU A 40 7.38 -4.22 5.38
N LEU A 41 7.91 -4.99 6.33
CA LEU A 41 9.28 -4.91 6.81
C LEU A 41 9.92 -6.28 6.56
N ASN A 42 11.00 -6.33 5.78
CA ASN A 42 11.64 -7.59 5.37
C ASN A 42 10.64 -8.60 4.76
N GLY A 43 9.66 -8.12 3.99
CA GLY A 43 8.62 -8.95 3.37
C GLY A 43 7.48 -9.38 4.30
N ASN A 44 7.51 -9.02 5.59
CA ASN A 44 6.43 -9.30 6.53
C ASN A 44 5.55 -8.08 6.73
N GLU A 45 4.22 -8.24 6.64
CA GLU A 45 3.29 -7.17 6.96
C GLU A 45 3.38 -6.85 8.44
N ILE A 46 3.87 -5.64 8.74
CA ILE A 46 3.92 -5.13 10.11
C ILE A 46 2.71 -4.27 10.42
N LYS A 47 2.06 -3.71 9.39
CA LYS A 47 0.88 -2.87 9.56
C LYS A 47 0.07 -2.74 8.26
N SER A 48 -1.24 -2.93 8.38
CA SER A 48 -2.23 -2.57 7.37
C SER A 48 -2.68 -1.11 7.57
N TRP A 49 -2.59 -0.28 6.54
CA TRP A 49 -2.92 1.15 6.55
C TRP A 49 -4.06 1.48 5.58
N THR A 50 -4.83 2.52 5.91
CA THR A 50 -5.80 3.09 4.97
C THR A 50 -5.16 4.23 4.17
N ARG A 51 -5.86 4.71 3.14
CA ARG A 51 -5.43 5.91 2.38
C ARG A 51 -5.14 7.09 3.30
N GLY A 52 -5.91 7.25 4.38
CA GLY A 52 -5.73 8.31 5.36
C GLY A 52 -4.41 8.22 6.12
N ASP A 53 -3.99 7.01 6.46
CA ASP A 53 -2.79 6.74 7.26
C ASP A 53 -1.51 6.91 6.44
N ILE A 54 -1.52 6.60 5.14
CA ILE A 54 -0.32 6.72 4.30
C ILE A 54 0.00 8.15 3.85
N LEU A 55 -1.00 9.04 3.75
CA LEU A 55 -0.86 10.41 3.26
C LEU A 55 0.30 11.22 3.88
N PRO A 56 0.54 11.18 5.21
CA PRO A 56 1.65 11.91 5.81
C PRO A 56 3.03 11.28 5.55
N TYR A 57 3.10 9.99 5.23
CA TYR A 57 4.36 9.25 5.08
C TYR A 57 4.77 9.05 3.62
N PHE A 58 3.78 8.91 2.76
CA PHE A 58 3.94 8.70 1.34
C PHE A 58 3.16 9.82 0.69
N ASN A 59 3.86 10.69 -0.03
CA ASN A 59 3.28 11.83 -0.72
C ASN A 59 2.49 11.32 -1.95
N VAL A 60 1.45 10.52 -1.71
CA VAL A 60 0.51 10.03 -2.71
C VAL A 60 -0.30 11.23 -3.17
N ASN A 61 0.24 11.88 -4.19
CA ASN A 61 -0.24 13.13 -4.71
C ASN A 61 -1.74 13.03 -5.01
N ARG A 62 -2.46 14.09 -4.64
CA ARG A 62 -3.90 14.25 -4.77
C ARG A 62 -4.21 14.48 -6.25
N GLY A 63 -4.09 13.42 -7.05
CA GLY A 63 -4.53 13.36 -8.44
C GLY A 63 -6.03 13.15 -8.53
#